data_AF-A0A947RNB8-F1
#
_entry.id   AF-A0A947RNB8-F1
#
_cell.length_a   1.000
_cell.length_b   1.000
_cell.length_c   1.000
_cell.angle_alpha   90.00
_cell.angle_beta   90.00
_cell.angle_gamma   90.00
#
_symmetry.space_group_name_H-M   'P 1'
#
loop_
_entity.id
_entity.type
_entity.pdbx_description
1 polymer ?
#
loop_
_entity_poly.entity_id
_entity_poly.type
_entity_poly.pdbx_seq_one_letter_code
_entity_poly.pdbx_strand_id
1 'polypeptide(L)'
;MSEGVRPRPHEEASESVPRGGFLHAWINGHFQTLADGKRVFYPVGPLGRRGFEVVSTEQELILSLNVRTARRFLMGIVIALMFVLVFSETAHVSWTPILAVSCSLPLQWAYSRMYFWRFTKSMEPIDTPNSFVAYARSMAVTVNPALLLWQTMTIVVMIGAALYLAYRDQDLSRLVLAVFLMAGLTPNVIAFWSWTRMGVPDKR
;
A
#
# COMPACT_ATOMS: atom_id res chain seq x y z
N MET A 1 38.60 22.91 27.68
CA MET A 1 37.50 21.96 27.95
C MET A 1 36.36 22.33 27.04
N SER A 2 36.19 21.59 25.94
CA SER A 2 35.11 21.79 24.97
C SER A 2 34.09 20.69 25.21
N GLU A 3 32.89 21.06 25.63
CA GLU A 3 31.77 20.12 25.74
C GLU A 3 31.44 19.55 24.37
N GLY A 4 31.61 18.24 24.22
CA GLY A 4 31.19 17.51 23.04
C GLY A 4 29.67 17.50 22.96
N VAL A 5 29.12 18.32 22.06
CA VAL A 5 27.70 18.30 21.70
C VAL A 5 27.38 16.91 21.16
N ARG A 6 26.63 16.11 21.93
CA ARG A 6 26.11 14.82 21.44
C ARG A 6 25.13 15.11 20.29
N PRO A 7 25.26 14.44 19.14
CA PRO A 7 24.29 14.58 18.06
C PRO A 7 22.91 14.11 18.54
N ARG A 8 21.86 14.77 18.05
CA ARG A 8 20.48 14.46 18.41
C ARG A 8 20.09 13.11 17.76
N PRO A 9 19.33 12.24 18.44
CA PRO A 9 18.94 10.92 17.94
C PRO A 9 17.97 10.92 16.74
N HIS A 10 17.72 12.09 16.12
CA HIS A 10 16.85 12.23 14.95
C HIS A 10 17.60 12.35 13.63
N GLU A 11 18.94 12.44 13.63
CA GLU A 11 19.74 12.63 12.40
C GLU A 11 20.34 11.35 11.81
N GLU A 12 20.36 10.23 12.53
CA GLU A 12 21.01 8.99 12.03
C GLU A 12 20.04 7.96 11.44
N ALA A 13 18.71 8.14 11.58
CA ALA A 13 17.72 7.21 11.03
C ALA A 13 17.25 7.58 9.61
N SER A 14 18.03 8.38 8.87
CA SER A 14 17.89 8.47 7.40
C SER A 14 18.77 7.44 6.70
N GLU A 15 19.04 6.30 7.35
CA GLU A 15 19.60 5.12 6.71
C GLU A 15 18.77 4.86 5.46
N SER A 16 19.43 5.07 4.32
CA SER A 16 18.82 5.27 3.02
C SER A 16 17.80 4.17 2.74
N VAL A 17 16.52 4.47 2.93
CA VAL A 17 15.46 3.58 2.47
C VAL A 17 15.72 3.40 0.98
N PRO A 18 16.10 2.20 0.50
CA PRO A 18 16.48 2.03 -0.89
C PRO A 18 15.31 2.52 -1.73
N ARG A 19 15.56 3.49 -2.63
CA ARG A 19 14.57 3.92 -3.62
C ARG A 19 14.26 2.71 -4.49
N GLY A 20 13.24 1.97 -4.08
CA GLY A 20 12.85 0.72 -4.70
C GLY A 20 11.64 0.92 -5.59
N GLY A 21 11.41 -0.01 -6.51
CA GLY A 21 10.18 -0.05 -7.30
C GLY A 21 8.93 -0.18 -6.41
N PHE A 22 7.75 -0.10 -7.03
CA PHE A 22 6.45 -0.16 -6.35
C PHE A 22 6.31 -1.29 -5.31
N LEU A 23 6.87 -2.48 -5.60
CA LEU A 23 6.88 -3.61 -4.68
C LEU A 23 7.61 -3.32 -3.36
N HIS A 24 8.69 -2.53 -3.37
CA HIS A 24 9.42 -2.16 -2.16
C HIS A 24 8.62 -1.23 -1.27
N ALA A 25 7.99 -0.20 -1.84
CA ALA A 25 7.09 0.68 -1.10
C ALA A 25 5.95 -0.09 -0.44
N TRP A 26 5.40 -1.07 -1.17
CA TRP A 26 4.36 -1.95 -0.65
C TRP A 26 4.86 -2.89 0.45
N ILE A 27 6.04 -3.48 0.31
CA ILE A 27 6.64 -4.30 1.37
C ILE A 27 6.89 -3.44 2.61
N ASN A 28 7.49 -2.26 2.44
CA ASN A 28 7.76 -1.32 3.52
C ASN A 28 6.48 -0.85 4.22
N GLY A 29 5.33 -0.85 3.54
CA GLY A 29 4.04 -0.56 4.17
C GLY A 29 3.59 -1.56 5.23
N HIS A 30 4.21 -2.73 5.27
CA HIS A 30 3.99 -3.72 6.33
C HIS A 30 4.93 -3.53 7.52
N PHE A 31 5.92 -2.64 7.44
CA PHE A 31 6.89 -2.43 8.52
C PHE A 31 6.87 -0.98 8.98
N GLN A 32 6.88 -0.79 10.29
CA GLN A 32 6.97 0.53 10.92
C GLN A 32 8.02 0.51 12.00
N THR A 33 8.82 1.56 12.09
CA THR A 33 9.67 1.80 13.26
C THR A 33 8.93 2.77 14.17
N LEU A 34 8.70 2.36 15.42
CA LEU A 34 8.06 3.16 16.45
C LEU A 34 9.04 4.17 17.06
N ALA A 35 8.53 5.12 17.84
CA ALA A 35 9.33 6.18 18.45
C ALA A 35 10.34 5.66 19.50
N ASP A 36 10.09 4.48 20.05
CA ASP A 36 11.00 3.74 20.94
C ASP A 36 12.08 2.94 20.19
N GLY A 37 12.11 3.03 18.85
CA GLY A 37 13.05 2.31 18.00
C GLY A 37 12.60 0.88 17.65
N LYS A 38 11.46 0.41 18.18
CA LYS A 38 10.98 -0.95 17.89
C LYS A 38 10.50 -1.08 16.45
N ARG A 39 10.86 -2.18 15.82
CA ARG A 39 10.39 -2.54 14.48
C ARG A 39 9.14 -3.39 14.60
N VAL A 40 8.07 -2.98 13.92
CA VAL A 40 6.74 -3.58 14.01
C VAL A 40 6.26 -4.01 12.64
N PHE A 41 5.77 -5.25 12.55
CA PHE A 41 5.19 -5.84 11.37
C PHE A 41 3.66 -5.83 11.42
N TYR A 42 3.02 -5.41 10.34
CA TYR A 42 1.57 -5.37 10.16
C TYR A 42 1.12 -6.35 9.07
N PRO A 43 0.49 -7.49 9.40
CA PRO A 43 0.08 -8.50 8.42
C PRO A 43 -0.90 -8.00 7.36
N VAL A 44 -1.78 -7.07 7.75
CA VAL A 44 -2.81 -6.47 6.89
C VAL A 44 -2.28 -5.16 6.26
N GLY A 45 -0.99 -4.87 6.43
CA GLY A 45 -0.32 -3.68 5.91
C GLY A 45 -0.90 -2.40 6.51
N PRO A 46 -1.26 -1.40 5.68
CA PRO A 46 -1.62 -0.05 6.14
C PRO A 46 -2.95 0.04 6.88
N LEU A 47 -3.78 -0.99 6.80
CA LEU A 47 -5.06 -1.08 7.51
C LEU A 47 -4.96 -1.99 8.74
N GLY A 48 -3.76 -2.46 9.07
CA GLY A 48 -3.50 -3.31 10.23
C GLY A 48 -3.68 -2.56 11.54
N ARG A 49 -4.61 -3.02 12.37
CA ARG A 49 -4.78 -2.51 13.75
C ARG A 49 -3.82 -3.14 14.75
N ARG A 50 -3.34 -4.34 14.47
CA ARG A 50 -2.47 -5.12 15.35
C ARG A 50 -1.13 -5.32 14.69
N GLY A 51 -0.09 -4.76 15.31
CA GLY A 51 1.30 -4.95 14.93
C GLY A 51 1.92 -6.12 15.68
N PHE A 52 3.06 -6.60 15.21
CA PHE A 52 3.85 -7.63 15.86
C PHE A 52 5.31 -7.20 15.91
N GLU A 53 5.93 -7.29 17.07
CA GLU A 53 7.34 -6.91 17.25
C GLU A 53 8.26 -7.82 16.45
N VAL A 54 9.17 -7.21 15.69
CA VAL A 54 10.21 -7.90 14.93
C VAL A 54 11.49 -7.82 15.73
N VAL A 55 11.90 -8.97 16.29
CA VAL A 55 13.00 -9.04 17.26
C VAL A 55 14.36 -9.25 16.58
N SER A 56 14.38 -9.85 15.39
CA SER A 56 15.61 -10.15 14.67
C SER A 56 15.56 -9.77 13.18
N THR A 57 16.75 -9.52 12.61
CA THR A 57 16.93 -9.24 11.18
C THR A 57 16.57 -10.44 10.31
N GLU A 58 16.80 -11.66 10.78
CA GLU A 58 16.38 -12.89 10.10
C GLU A 58 14.85 -12.98 10.02
N GLN A 59 14.16 -12.62 11.11
CA GLN A 59 12.70 -12.58 11.13
C GLN A 59 12.15 -11.50 10.19
N GLU A 60 12.76 -10.31 10.14
CA GLU A 60 12.41 -9.27 9.17
C GLU A 60 12.57 -9.77 7.73
N LEU A 61 13.67 -10.46 7.44
CA LEU A 61 13.93 -11.02 6.11
C LEU A 61 12.86 -12.04 5.71
N ILE A 62 12.55 -13.01 6.59
CA ILE A 62 11.52 -14.02 6.34
C ILE A 62 10.16 -13.34 6.10
N LEU A 63 9.78 -12.37 6.92
CA LEU A 63 8.52 -11.65 6.76
C LEU A 63 8.50 -10.86 5.44
N SER A 64 9.59 -10.19 5.08
CA SER A 64 9.68 -9.41 3.84
C SER A 64 9.53 -10.28 2.58
N LEU A 65 10.13 -11.48 2.58
CA LEU A 65 10.00 -12.44 1.49
C LEU A 65 8.57 -12.97 1.38
N ASN A 66 7.94 -13.27 2.51
CA ASN A 66 6.55 -13.73 2.54
C ASN A 66 5.57 -12.62 2.12
N VAL A 67 5.82 -11.36 2.49
CA VAL A 67 5.08 -10.21 1.95
C VAL A 67 5.22 -10.12 0.44
N ARG A 68 6.43 -10.26 -0.09
CA ARG A 68 6.64 -10.27 -1.54
C ARG A 68 5.86 -11.39 -2.24
N THR A 69 5.88 -12.61 -1.68
CA THR A 69 5.16 -13.77 -2.24
C THR A 69 3.64 -13.58 -2.17
N ALA A 70 3.11 -13.23 -1.00
CA ALA A 70 1.69 -12.95 -0.81
C ALA A 70 1.20 -11.86 -1.77
N ARG A 71 2.00 -10.81 -1.98
CA ARG A 71 1.64 -9.71 -2.89
C ARG A 71 1.66 -10.10 -4.35
N ARG A 72 2.61 -10.92 -4.79
CA ARG A 72 2.61 -11.48 -6.16
C ARG A 72 1.35 -12.30 -6.41
N PHE A 73 0.95 -13.12 -5.44
CA PHE A 73 -0.29 -13.89 -5.53
C PHE A 73 -1.53 -12.98 -5.61
N LEU A 74 -1.61 -11.96 -4.75
CA LEU A 74 -2.70 -10.98 -4.79
C LEU A 74 -2.75 -10.17 -6.09
N MET A 75 -1.60 -9.77 -6.63
CA MET A 75 -1.53 -9.14 -7.96
C MET A 75 -2.05 -10.07 -9.05
N GLY A 76 -1.70 -11.36 -9.00
CA GLY A 76 -2.24 -12.37 -9.91
C GLY A 76 -3.75 -12.47 -9.85
N ILE A 77 -4.35 -12.45 -8.65
CA ILE A 77 -5.80 -12.41 -8.47
C ILE A 77 -6.40 -11.13 -9.10
N VAL A 78 -5.82 -9.96 -8.83
CA VAL A 78 -6.30 -8.69 -9.38
C VAL A 78 -6.25 -8.70 -10.92
N ILE A 79 -5.16 -9.18 -11.51
CA ILE A 79 -5.03 -9.31 -12.97
C ILE A 79 -6.10 -10.27 -13.52
N ALA A 80 -6.30 -11.43 -12.87
CA ALA A 80 -7.35 -12.37 -13.28
C ALA A 80 -8.75 -11.76 -13.21
N LEU A 81 -9.05 -11.00 -12.14
CA LEU A 81 -10.32 -10.27 -12.01
C LEU A 81 -10.48 -9.18 -13.08
N MET A 82 -9.40 -8.47 -13.43
CA MET A 82 -9.39 -7.50 -14.54
C MET A 82 -9.67 -8.18 -15.89
N PHE A 83 -9.14 -9.38 -16.13
CA PHE A 83 -9.49 -10.16 -17.31
C PHE A 83 -10.97 -10.55 -17.31
N VAL A 84 -11.47 -11.08 -16.19
CA VAL A 84 -12.90 -11.44 -16.04
C VAL A 84 -13.80 -10.22 -16.29
N LEU A 85 -13.41 -9.04 -15.81
CA LEU A 85 -14.07 -7.76 -16.05
C LEU A 85 -14.15 -7.42 -17.55
N VAL A 86 -13.01 -7.44 -18.24
CA VAL A 86 -12.95 -7.13 -19.68
C VAL A 86 -13.77 -8.11 -20.50
N PHE A 87 -13.69 -9.41 -20.19
CA PHE A 87 -14.48 -10.43 -20.87
C PHE A 87 -15.98 -10.35 -20.53
N SER A 88 -16.33 -9.96 -19.31
CA SER A 88 -17.72 -9.76 -18.90
C SER A 88 -18.39 -8.60 -19.63
N GLU A 89 -17.66 -7.50 -19.84
CA GLU A 89 -18.15 -6.37 -20.66
C GLU A 89 -18.42 -6.81 -22.10
N THR A 90 -17.57 -7.68 -22.68
CA THR A 90 -17.85 -8.26 -24.00
C THR A 90 -19.01 -9.24 -24.01
N ALA A 91 -19.40 -9.78 -22.85
CA ALA A 91 -20.51 -10.71 -22.67
C ALA A 91 -21.79 -10.05 -22.12
N HIS A 92 -21.80 -8.71 -21.96
CA HIS A 92 -22.91 -7.92 -21.43
C HIS A 92 -23.41 -8.34 -20.02
N VAL A 93 -22.50 -8.78 -19.13
CA VAL A 93 -22.89 -9.16 -17.76
C VAL A 93 -22.63 -8.01 -16.77
N SER A 94 -23.66 -7.20 -16.52
CA SER A 94 -23.56 -5.93 -15.77
C SER A 94 -23.15 -6.02 -14.29
N TRP A 95 -23.31 -7.18 -13.63
CA TRP A 95 -23.01 -7.32 -12.19
C TRP A 95 -21.59 -7.80 -11.88
N THR A 96 -20.87 -8.31 -12.88
CA THR A 96 -19.53 -8.90 -12.68
C THR A 96 -18.51 -7.90 -12.11
N PRO A 97 -18.50 -6.61 -12.51
CA PRO A 97 -17.60 -5.63 -11.92
C PRO A 97 -17.80 -5.42 -10.44
N ILE A 98 -19.06 -5.31 -10.03
CA ILE A 98 -19.42 -5.13 -8.63
C ILE A 98 -18.98 -6.36 -7.83
N LEU A 99 -19.31 -7.58 -8.27
CA LEU A 99 -18.91 -8.78 -7.53
C LEU A 99 -17.40 -8.99 -7.50
N ALA A 100 -16.68 -8.74 -8.60
CA ALA A 100 -15.23 -8.86 -8.64
C ALA A 100 -14.57 -7.93 -7.60
N VAL A 101 -15.00 -6.67 -7.55
CA VAL A 101 -14.46 -5.70 -6.58
C VAL A 101 -14.91 -6.04 -5.15
N SER A 102 -16.19 -6.36 -4.95
CA SER A 102 -16.78 -6.67 -3.63
C SER A 102 -16.14 -7.89 -2.98
N CYS A 103 -15.79 -8.91 -3.76
CA CYS A 103 -15.14 -10.11 -3.26
C CYS A 103 -13.63 -9.94 -3.08
N SER A 104 -13.00 -9.02 -3.81
CA SER A 104 -11.54 -8.85 -3.78
C SER A 104 -11.00 -8.38 -2.42
N LEU A 105 -11.64 -7.39 -1.78
CA LEU A 105 -11.18 -6.82 -0.52
C LEU A 105 -11.30 -7.80 0.66
N PRO A 106 -12.45 -8.47 0.89
CA PRO A 106 -12.57 -9.49 1.92
C PRO A 106 -11.63 -10.67 1.67
N LEU A 107 -11.48 -11.11 0.42
CA LEU A 107 -10.58 -12.20 0.07
C LEU A 107 -9.12 -11.82 0.34
N GLN A 108 -8.70 -10.61 -0.02
CA GLN A 108 -7.36 -10.11 0.26
C GLN A 108 -7.10 -10.00 1.76
N TRP A 109 -8.08 -9.52 2.53
CA TRP A 109 -7.99 -9.44 3.98
C TRP A 109 -7.89 -10.82 4.62
N ALA A 110 -8.78 -11.75 4.24
CA ALA A 110 -8.81 -13.11 4.76
C ALA A 110 -7.52 -13.86 4.40
N TYR A 111 -7.07 -13.75 3.15
CA TYR A 111 -5.81 -14.31 2.69
C TYR A 111 -4.64 -13.77 3.49
N SER A 112 -4.52 -12.45 3.64
CA SER A 112 -3.42 -11.83 4.40
C SER A 112 -3.44 -12.32 5.85
N ARG A 113 -4.61 -12.38 6.49
CA ARG A 113 -4.75 -12.87 7.86
C ARG A 113 -4.35 -14.34 7.99
N MET A 114 -4.88 -15.22 7.14
CA MET A 114 -4.62 -16.66 7.20
C MET A 114 -3.17 -17.00 6.82
N TYR A 115 -2.63 -16.33 5.81
CA TYR A 115 -1.28 -16.55 5.32
C TYR A 115 -0.24 -16.12 6.37
N PHE A 116 -0.39 -14.90 6.93
CA PHE A 116 0.55 -14.39 7.92
C PHE A 116 0.36 -14.95 9.33
N TRP A 117 -0.80 -15.53 9.65
CA TRP A 117 -1.08 -16.13 10.96
C TRP A 117 0.02 -17.10 11.41
N ARG A 118 0.54 -17.92 10.50
CA ARG A 118 1.59 -18.91 10.81
C ARG A 118 2.90 -18.27 11.25
N PHE A 119 3.19 -17.07 10.77
CA PHE A 119 4.40 -16.33 11.07
C PHE A 119 4.23 -15.43 12.29
N THR A 120 3.02 -14.93 12.55
CA THR A 120 2.76 -14.00 13.65
C THR A 120 2.28 -14.64 14.95
N LYS A 121 1.87 -15.92 14.94
CA LYS A 121 1.31 -16.60 16.13
C LYS A 121 2.26 -16.64 17.34
N SER A 122 3.57 -16.59 17.10
CA SER A 122 4.61 -16.63 18.14
C SER A 122 5.29 -15.27 18.36
N MET A 123 4.81 -14.23 17.69
CA MET A 123 5.36 -12.87 17.82
C MET A 123 4.62 -12.12 18.91
N GLU A 124 5.34 -11.21 19.59
CA GLU A 124 4.74 -10.35 20.58
C GLU A 124 3.79 -9.34 19.91
N PRO A 125 2.50 -9.32 20.28
CA PRO A 125 1.55 -8.38 19.70
C PRO A 125 1.74 -6.98 20.29
N ILE A 126 1.77 -5.98 19.42
CA ILE A 126 1.78 -4.57 19.80
C ILE A 126 0.45 -3.95 19.35
N ASP A 127 -0.29 -3.40 20.32
CA ASP A 127 -1.56 -2.70 20.09
C ASP A 127 -1.33 -1.24 19.67
N THR A 128 -0.52 -1.06 18.64
CA THR A 128 -0.34 0.23 17.97
C THR A 128 -0.94 0.13 16.57
N PRO A 129 -1.99 0.91 16.24
CA PRO A 129 -2.57 0.87 14.91
C PRO A 129 -1.59 1.42 13.88
N ASN A 130 -1.47 0.75 12.73
CA ASN A 130 -0.75 1.32 11.61
C ASN A 130 -1.56 2.51 11.07
N SER A 131 -0.86 3.61 10.75
CA SER A 131 -1.51 4.79 10.19
C SER A 131 -1.51 4.70 8.67
N PHE A 132 -2.70 4.73 8.07
CA PHE A 132 -2.85 4.83 6.62
C PHE A 132 -2.09 6.02 6.03
N VAL A 133 -2.02 7.13 6.78
CA VAL A 133 -1.26 8.32 6.40
C VAL A 133 0.24 8.05 6.48
N ALA A 134 0.72 7.33 7.50
CA ALA A 134 2.13 6.94 7.58
C ALA A 134 2.54 6.03 6.42
N TYR A 135 1.67 5.12 6.01
CA TYR A 135 1.87 4.32 4.81
C TYR A 135 1.94 5.17 3.53
N ALA A 136 0.99 6.09 3.32
CA ALA A 136 1.01 6.97 2.15
C ALA A 136 2.26 7.88 2.12
N ARG A 137 2.72 8.33 3.29
CA ARG A 137 4.01 9.05 3.43
C ARG A 137 5.21 8.16 3.12
N SER A 138 5.20 6.90 3.57
CA SER A 138 6.24 5.93 3.22
C SER A 138 6.30 5.69 1.71
N MET A 139 5.16 5.61 1.03
CA MET A 139 5.09 5.57 -0.44
C MET A 139 5.76 6.79 -1.08
N ALA A 140 5.56 7.99 -0.53
CA ALA A 140 6.18 9.22 -1.05
C ALA A 140 7.71 9.21 -0.98
N VAL A 141 8.28 8.54 0.02
CA VAL A 141 9.75 8.43 0.21
C VAL A 141 10.35 7.32 -0.64
N THR A 142 9.61 6.22 -0.81
CA THR A 142 10.12 4.97 -1.41
C THR A 142 9.89 4.88 -2.92
N VAL A 143 8.76 5.38 -3.41
CA VAL A 143 8.35 5.26 -4.81
C VAL A 143 8.98 6.39 -5.64
N ASN A 144 9.45 6.06 -6.83
CA ASN A 144 9.89 7.07 -7.79
C ASN A 144 8.74 8.04 -8.12
N PRO A 145 8.92 9.37 -8.01
CA PRO A 145 7.86 10.35 -8.24
C PRO A 145 7.26 10.25 -9.66
N ALA A 146 8.04 9.88 -10.66
CA ALA A 146 7.54 9.64 -12.02
C ALA A 146 6.57 8.45 -12.08
N LEU A 147 6.84 7.37 -11.33
CA LEU A 147 5.92 6.23 -11.22
C LEU A 147 4.65 6.60 -10.47
N LEU A 148 4.78 7.41 -9.41
CA LEU A 148 3.63 7.86 -8.63
C LEU A 148 2.72 8.78 -9.45
N LEU A 149 3.31 9.68 -10.24
CA LEU A 149 2.59 10.53 -11.19
C LEU A 149 1.90 9.69 -12.28
N TRP A 150 2.61 8.74 -12.88
CA TRP A 150 2.04 7.82 -13.89
C TRP A 150 0.83 7.05 -13.35
N GLN A 151 0.93 6.50 -12.14
CA GLN A 151 -0.17 5.78 -11.49
C GLN A 151 -1.35 6.70 -11.21
N THR A 152 -1.09 7.91 -10.70
CA THR A 152 -2.12 8.92 -10.46
C THR A 152 -2.87 9.26 -11.74
N MET A 153 -2.15 9.54 -12.84
CA MET A 153 -2.75 9.84 -14.14
C MET A 153 -3.55 8.65 -14.68
N THR A 154 -3.04 7.43 -14.55
CA THR A 154 -3.73 6.22 -15.01
C THR A 154 -5.06 6.05 -14.27
N ILE A 155 -5.07 6.21 -12.95
CA ILE A 155 -6.30 6.09 -12.14
C ILE A 155 -7.29 7.21 -12.52
N VAL A 156 -6.83 8.46 -12.70
CA VAL A 156 -7.69 9.58 -13.13
C VAL A 156 -8.33 9.30 -14.49
N VAL A 157 -7.56 8.78 -15.46
CA VAL A 157 -8.10 8.40 -16.77
C VAL A 157 -9.14 7.29 -16.64
N MET A 158 -8.90 6.26 -15.82
CA MET A 158 -9.86 5.19 -15.60
C MET A 158 -11.14 5.67 -14.89
N ILE A 159 -11.03 6.59 -13.93
CA ILE A 159 -12.19 7.24 -13.30
C ILE A 159 -13.00 8.00 -14.36
N GLY A 160 -12.33 8.81 -15.19
CA GLY A 160 -12.98 9.57 -16.26
C GLY A 160 -13.71 8.66 -17.27
N ALA A 161 -13.07 7.56 -17.67
CA ALA A 161 -13.68 6.57 -18.54
C ALA A 161 -14.90 5.89 -17.89
N ALA A 162 -14.78 5.46 -16.63
CA ALA A 162 -15.88 4.84 -15.89
C ALA A 162 -17.06 5.80 -15.72
N LEU A 163 -16.82 7.09 -15.41
CA LEU A 163 -17.86 8.11 -15.31
C LEU A 163 -18.53 8.41 -16.65
N TYR A 164 -17.76 8.53 -17.73
CA TYR A 164 -18.30 8.73 -19.08
C TYR A 164 -19.19 7.56 -19.48
N LEU A 165 -18.74 6.33 -19.24
CA LEU A 165 -19.49 5.12 -19.55
C LEU A 165 -20.71 4.94 -18.64
N ALA A 166 -20.66 5.36 -17.38
CA ALA A 166 -21.80 5.39 -16.49
C ALA A 166 -22.86 6.40 -16.96
N TYR A 167 -22.44 7.58 -17.42
CA TYR A 167 -23.33 8.61 -17.96
C TYR A 167 -23.98 8.17 -19.27
N ARG A 168 -23.19 7.61 -20.20
CA ARG A 168 -23.65 7.17 -21.52
C ARG A 168 -24.66 6.03 -21.43
N ASP A 169 -24.36 5.01 -20.63
CA ASP A 169 -25.14 3.77 -20.61
C ASP A 169 -26.12 3.71 -19.42
N GLN A 170 -26.17 4.77 -18.59
CA GLN A 170 -27.01 4.88 -17.39
C GLN A 170 -26.81 3.70 -16.42
N ASP A 171 -25.60 3.14 -16.39
CA ASP A 171 -25.27 1.95 -15.60
C ASP A 171 -24.65 2.32 -14.25
N LEU A 172 -25.38 2.00 -13.18
CA LEU A 172 -24.96 2.21 -11.80
C LEU A 172 -23.68 1.42 -11.46
N SER A 173 -23.44 0.28 -12.08
CA SER A 173 -22.26 -0.56 -11.82
C SER A 173 -20.95 0.17 -12.11
N ARG A 174 -20.95 0.99 -13.15
CA ARG A 174 -19.80 1.79 -13.59
C ARG A 174 -19.58 3.02 -12.71
N LEU A 175 -20.66 3.57 -12.17
CA LEU A 175 -20.57 4.61 -11.14
C LEU A 175 -19.96 4.06 -9.85
N VAL A 176 -20.38 2.86 -9.42
CA VAL A 176 -19.75 2.16 -8.28
C VAL A 176 -18.27 1.90 -8.55
N LEU A 177 -17.91 1.42 -9.74
CA LEU A 177 -16.51 1.25 -10.14
C LEU A 177 -15.72 2.56 -10.05
N ALA A 178 -16.27 3.67 -10.54
CA ALA A 178 -15.64 4.99 -10.45
C ALA A 178 -15.39 5.42 -8.99
N VAL A 179 -16.35 5.17 -8.09
CA VAL A 179 -16.20 5.43 -6.64
C VAL A 179 -15.07 4.59 -6.04
N PHE A 180 -14.98 3.31 -6.40
CA PHE A 180 -13.87 2.45 -5.95
C PHE A 180 -12.51 2.92 -6.47
N LEU A 181 -12.43 3.33 -7.73
CA LEU A 181 -11.21 3.88 -8.32
C LEU A 181 -10.79 5.20 -7.64
N MET A 182 -11.76 6.05 -7.27
CA MET A 182 -11.49 7.27 -6.47
C MET A 182 -10.92 6.92 -5.09
N ALA A 183 -11.45 5.89 -4.41
CA ALA A 183 -10.88 5.44 -3.14
C ALA A 183 -9.42 4.98 -3.32
N GLY A 184 -9.12 4.26 -4.40
CA GLY A 184 -7.77 3.83 -4.77
C GLY A 184 -6.81 4.96 -5.14
N LEU A 185 -7.32 6.13 -5.51
CA LEU A 185 -6.52 7.33 -5.79
C LEU A 185 -5.99 8.01 -4.52
N THR A 186 -6.73 7.91 -3.41
CA THR A 186 -6.42 8.54 -2.11
C THR A 186 -4.97 8.37 -1.64
N PRO A 187 -4.38 7.15 -1.57
CA PRO A 187 -3.00 6.99 -1.12
C PRO A 187 -1.99 7.67 -2.05
N ASN A 188 -2.25 7.70 -3.36
CA ASN A 188 -1.38 8.36 -4.34
C ASN A 188 -1.42 9.88 -4.19
N VAL A 189 -2.60 10.47 -3.94
CA VAL A 189 -2.74 11.91 -3.70
C VAL A 189 -2.01 12.33 -2.42
N ILE A 190 -2.20 11.57 -1.33
CA ILE A 190 -1.51 11.84 -0.06
C ILE A 190 0.01 11.70 -0.24
N ALA A 191 0.46 10.67 -0.97
CA ALA A 191 1.87 10.46 -1.24
C ALA A 191 2.47 11.60 -2.09
N PHE A 192 1.78 12.00 -3.18
CA PHE A 192 2.23 13.10 -4.04
C PHE A 192 2.28 14.42 -3.27
N TRP A 193 1.25 14.73 -2.51
CA TRP A 193 1.21 15.93 -1.67
C TRP A 193 2.31 15.93 -0.61
N SER A 194 2.53 14.78 0.05
CA SER A 194 3.64 14.64 1.01
C SER A 194 4.99 14.85 0.33
N TRP A 195 5.18 14.31 -0.88
CA TRP A 195 6.39 14.51 -1.68
C TRP A 195 6.63 15.99 -2.00
N THR A 196 5.61 16.73 -2.46
CA THR A 196 5.75 18.17 -2.75
C THR A 196 6.12 19.01 -1.51
N ARG A 197 5.74 18.55 -0.31
CA ARG A 197 6.03 19.22 0.96
C ARG A 197 7.36 18.82 1.59
N MET A 198 7.93 17.68 1.18
CA MET A 198 9.22 17.23 1.72
C MET A 198 10.40 18.09 1.26
N GLY A 199 10.19 19.01 0.31
CA GLY A 199 11.25 19.86 -0.23
C GLY A 199 12.27 19.03 -1.00
N VAL A 200 12.83 19.58 -2.08
CA VAL A 200 14.05 19.01 -2.66
C VAL A 200 15.09 19.01 -1.54
N PRO A 201 15.71 17.88 -1.17
CA PRO A 201 16.79 17.91 -0.19
C PRO A 201 17.84 18.87 -0.73
N ASP A 202 18.04 19.97 -0.01
CA ASP A 202 19.02 21.00 -0.34
C ASP A 202 20.37 20.29 -0.35
N LYS A 203 20.98 20.17 -1.54
CA LYS A 203 22.34 19.66 -1.68
C LYS A 203 23.27 20.77 -1.20
N ARG A 204 23.43 20.91 0.10
CA ARG A 204 24.49 21.72 0.71
C ARG A 204 25.37 20.83 1.56
#